data_AF-X0TEM8-F1
#
_entry.id   AF-X0TEM8-F1
#
_cell.length_a   1.000
_cell.length_b   1.000
_cell.length_c   1.000
_cell.angle_alpha   90.00
_cell.angle_beta   90.00
_cell.angle_gamma   90.00
#
_symmetry.space_group_name_H-M   'P 1'
#
loop_
_entity.id
_entity.type
_entity.pdbx_description
1 polymer ?
#
loop_
_entity_poly.entity_id
_entity_poly.type
_entity_poly.pdbx_seq_one_letter_code
_entity_poly.pdbx_strand_id
1 'polypeptide(L)'
;MGKKSKKKTKPPKATKTLNDRQLEINNIKNQIEQLGLGEGNPDIKQFYQIIDNFTNTGIGWSGQITLNGYQRHIDVILTNNSNIKCQIALVYDQYA
;
A
#
# COMPACT_ATOMS: atom_id res chain seq x y z
N MET A 1 -44.75 -5.54 20.81
CA MET A 1 -44.23 -6.11 19.53
C MET A 1 -43.09 -5.22 19.02
N GLY A 2 -41.85 -5.68 19.11
CA GLY A 2 -40.68 -4.89 18.70
C GLY A 2 -40.50 -4.88 17.18
N LYS A 3 -40.58 -3.71 16.55
CA LYS A 3 -40.26 -3.53 15.12
C LYS A 3 -38.76 -3.80 14.91
N LYS A 4 -38.41 -4.96 14.34
CA LYS A 4 -37.06 -5.24 13.84
C LYS A 4 -36.77 -4.28 12.69
N SER A 5 -35.97 -3.24 12.94
CA SER A 5 -35.50 -2.32 11.91
C SER A 5 -34.67 -3.09 10.88
N LYS A 6 -35.09 -3.10 9.61
CA LYS A 6 -34.32 -3.68 8.50
C LYS A 6 -33.05 -2.84 8.34
N LYS A 7 -31.90 -3.39 8.73
CA LYS A 7 -30.58 -2.78 8.54
C LYS A 7 -30.37 -2.63 7.03
N LYS A 8 -30.40 -1.39 6.50
CA LYS A 8 -30.12 -1.11 5.09
C LYS A 8 -28.69 -1.59 4.78
N THR A 9 -28.54 -2.50 3.84
CA THR A 9 -27.24 -2.91 3.31
C THR A 9 -26.63 -1.72 2.56
N LYS A 10 -25.44 -1.29 2.98
CA LYS A 10 -24.70 -0.22 2.28
C LYS A 10 -24.28 -0.74 0.90
N PRO A 11 -24.28 0.10 -0.14
CA PRO A 11 -23.78 -0.30 -1.45
C PRO A 11 -22.32 -0.75 -1.34
N PRO A 12 -21.89 -1.71 -2.18
CA PRO A 12 -20.49 -2.13 -2.23
C PRO A 12 -19.61 -0.92 -2.53
N LYS A 13 -18.47 -0.82 -1.82
CA LYS A 13 -17.52 0.27 -2.04
C LYS A 13 -16.91 0.12 -3.44
N ALA A 14 -16.79 1.23 -4.17
CA ALA A 14 -16.15 1.23 -5.47
C ALA A 14 -14.67 0.83 -5.36
N THR A 15 -14.26 -0.11 -6.21
CA THR A 15 -12.87 -0.57 -6.28
C THR A 15 -12.08 0.26 -7.29
N LYS A 16 -10.76 0.38 -7.09
CA LYS A 16 -9.87 1.07 -8.03
C LYS A 16 -9.81 0.31 -9.35
N THR A 17 -9.73 1.04 -10.45
CA THR A 17 -9.43 0.43 -11.75
C THR A 17 -7.96 0.03 -11.82
N LEU A 18 -7.57 -0.73 -12.84
CA LEU A 18 -6.15 -1.03 -13.09
C LEU A 18 -5.35 0.26 -13.34
N ASN A 19 -5.91 1.21 -14.09
CA ASN A 19 -5.26 2.48 -14.39
C ASN A 19 -5.04 3.31 -13.11
N ASP A 20 -6.03 3.39 -12.23
CA ASP A 20 -5.89 4.08 -10.94
C ASP A 20 -4.80 3.46 -10.07
N ARG A 21 -4.75 2.12 -10.03
CA ARG A 21 -3.70 1.39 -9.31
C ARG A 21 -2.32 1.72 -9.88
N GLN A 22 -2.15 1.70 -11.21
CA GLN A 22 -0.89 2.04 -11.86
C GLN A 22 -0.45 3.47 -11.56
N LEU A 23 -1.36 4.45 -11.60
CA LEU A 23 -1.04 5.85 -11.29
C LEU A 23 -0.58 6.02 -9.84
N GLU A 24 -1.29 5.43 -8.87
CA GLU A 24 -0.90 5.49 -7.47
C GLU A 24 0.44 4.80 -7.22
N ILE A 25 0.65 3.64 -7.83
CA ILE A 25 1.90 2.90 -7.71
C ILE A 25 3.06 3.67 -8.32
N ASN A 26 2.90 4.28 -9.49
CA ASN A 26 3.96 5.09 -10.11
C ASN A 26 4.35 6.28 -9.21
N ASN A 27 3.38 6.91 -8.54
CA ASN A 27 3.66 7.97 -7.57
C ASN A 27 4.47 7.44 -6.37
N ILE A 28 4.14 6.24 -5.88
CA ILE A 28 4.85 5.58 -4.80
C ILE A 28 6.29 5.22 -5.21
N LYS A 29 6.49 4.68 -6.42
CA LYS A 29 7.82 4.37 -6.96
C LYS A 29 8.69 5.63 -7.04
N ASN A 30 8.14 6.72 -7.56
CA ASN A 30 8.83 8.02 -7.63
C ASN A 30 9.20 8.56 -6.23
N GLN A 31 8.33 8.42 -5.24
CA GLN A 31 8.62 8.85 -3.87
C GLN A 31 9.78 8.07 -3.26
N ILE A 32 9.88 6.76 -3.52
CA ILE A 32 10.96 5.92 -3.01
C ILE A 32 12.29 6.21 -3.70
N GLU A 33 12.26 6.44 -5.01
CA GLU A 33 13.44 6.89 -5.74
C GLU A 33 13.94 8.25 -5.23
N GLN A 34 13.04 9.20 -4.94
CA GLN A 34 13.38 10.50 -4.34
C GLN A 34 14.00 10.38 -2.94
N LEU A 35 13.68 9.31 -2.19
CA LEU A 35 14.29 9.01 -0.90
C LEU A 35 15.70 8.39 -1.03
N GLY A 36 16.18 8.16 -2.25
CA GLY A 36 17.48 7.53 -2.52
C GLY A 36 17.46 6.00 -2.33
N LEU A 37 16.29 5.40 -2.17
CA LEU A 37 16.10 3.96 -2.01
C LEU A 37 15.90 3.33 -3.39
N GLY A 38 16.99 3.19 -4.14
CA GLY A 38 16.96 2.60 -5.48
C GLY A 38 16.89 1.07 -5.49
N GLU A 39 16.73 0.50 -6.69
CA GLU A 39 16.64 -0.95 -6.96
C GLU A 39 17.88 -1.77 -6.53
N GLY A 40 18.97 -1.10 -6.19
CA GLY A 40 20.20 -1.75 -5.70
C GLY A 40 20.06 -2.37 -4.31
N ASN A 41 19.05 -1.98 -3.52
CA ASN A 41 18.81 -2.58 -2.21
C ASN A 41 17.93 -3.85 -2.34
N PRO A 42 18.40 -5.03 -1.90
CA PRO A 42 17.61 -6.26 -1.97
C PRO A 42 16.26 -6.19 -1.23
N ASP A 43 16.15 -5.37 -0.18
CA ASP A 43 14.90 -5.20 0.57
C ASP A 43 13.86 -4.40 -0.25
N ILE A 44 14.33 -3.45 -1.05
CA ILE A 44 13.50 -2.67 -1.97
C ILE A 44 13.00 -3.54 -3.13
N LYS A 45 13.77 -4.56 -3.54
CA LYS A 45 13.30 -5.52 -4.54
C LYS A 45 12.04 -6.27 -4.08
N GLN A 46 11.97 -6.66 -2.81
CA GLN A 46 10.77 -7.30 -2.25
C GLN A 46 9.57 -6.35 -2.26
N PHE A 47 9.80 -5.07 -1.93
CA PHE A 47 8.77 -4.04 -2.03
C PHE A 47 8.18 -3.89 -3.44
N TYR A 48 9.03 -3.85 -4.47
CA TYR A 48 8.57 -3.77 -5.86
C TYR A 48 7.73 -4.98 -6.26
N GLN A 49 8.10 -6.18 -5.83
CA GLN A 49 7.32 -7.40 -6.10
C GLN A 49 5.91 -7.35 -5.48
N ILE A 50 5.79 -6.84 -4.25
CA ILE A 50 4.51 -6.69 -3.55
C ILE A 50 3.61 -5.71 -4.31
N ILE A 51 4.17 -4.59 -4.73
CA ILE A 51 3.46 -3.55 -5.46
C ILE A 51 3.02 -4.00 -6.86
N ASP A 52 3.88 -4.71 -7.58
CA ASP A 52 3.54 -5.24 -8.90
C ASP A 52 2.44 -6.30 -8.78
N ASN A 53 2.46 -7.12 -7.73
CA ASN A 53 1.37 -8.05 -7.43
C ASN A 53 0.05 -7.29 -7.17
N PHE A 54 0.05 -6.25 -6.33
CA PHE A 54 -1.13 -5.41 -6.08
C PHE A 54 -1.68 -4.76 -7.36
N THR A 55 -0.79 -4.27 -8.23
CA THR A 55 -1.16 -3.63 -9.50
C THR A 55 -1.89 -4.61 -10.42
N ASN A 56 -1.48 -5.88 -10.43
CA ASN A 56 -2.11 -6.91 -11.25
C ASN A 56 -3.39 -7.45 -10.59
N THR A 57 -3.31 -7.90 -9.34
CA THR A 57 -4.40 -8.64 -8.67
C THR A 57 -5.44 -7.74 -8.01
N GLY A 58 -5.02 -6.56 -7.54
CA GLY A 58 -5.88 -5.65 -6.78
C GLY A 58 -6.14 -6.15 -5.36
N ILE A 59 -5.38 -7.14 -4.91
CA ILE A 59 -5.44 -7.64 -3.54
C ILE A 59 -4.66 -6.66 -2.67
N GLY A 60 -5.37 -5.94 -1.80
CA GLY A 60 -4.76 -5.01 -0.86
C GLY A 60 -3.77 -5.73 0.06
N TRP A 61 -2.71 -5.02 0.42
CA TRP A 61 -1.65 -5.51 1.30
C TRP A 61 -1.23 -4.41 2.24
N SER A 62 -1.01 -4.74 3.50
CA SER A 62 -0.45 -3.82 4.47
C SER A 62 0.63 -4.54 5.25
N GLY A 63 1.76 -3.87 5.44
CA GLY A 63 2.87 -4.47 6.15
C GLY A 63 4.05 -3.52 6.23
N GLN A 64 5.12 -4.04 6.81
CA GLN A 64 6.36 -3.32 7.04
C GLN A 64 7.48 -4.02 6.28
N ILE A 65 8.38 -3.24 5.71
CA ILE A 65 9.57 -3.73 5.01
C ILE A 65 10.78 -3.14 5.71
N THR A 66 11.48 -3.99 6.45
CA THR A 66 12.72 -3.60 7.13
C THR A 66 13.80 -3.31 6.10
N LEU A 67 14.49 -2.19 6.24
CA LEU A 67 15.62 -1.84 5.39
C LEU A 67 16.91 -2.21 6.12
N ASN A 68 17.53 -3.32 5.74
CA ASN A 68 18.79 -3.76 6.34
C ASN A 68 19.89 -2.72 6.08
N GLY A 69 20.64 -2.40 7.13
CA GLY A 69 21.64 -1.31 7.11
C GLY A 69 21.07 0.08 7.36
N TYR A 70 19.76 0.21 7.57
CA TYR A 70 19.11 1.44 7.99
C TYR A 70 18.34 1.21 9.29
N GLN A 71 18.38 2.17 10.20
CA GLN A 71 17.54 2.16 11.40
C GLN A 71 16.10 2.61 11.09
N ARG A 72 15.59 2.17 9.93
CA ARG A 72 14.30 2.59 9.37
C ARG A 72 13.62 1.41 8.68
N HIS A 73 12.29 1.43 8.67
CA HIS A 73 11.47 0.50 7.90
C HIS A 73 10.47 1.28 7.05
N ILE A 74 9.99 0.65 5.98
CA ILE A 74 8.94 1.20 5.13
C ILE A 74 7.61 0.59 5.57
N ASP A 75 6.72 1.42 6.09
CA ASP A 75 5.33 1.08 6.28
C ASP A 75 4.56 1.28 4.98
N VAL A 76 3.82 0.26 4.57
CA VAL A 76 3.09 0.25 3.31
C VAL A 76 1.65 -0.12 3.55
N ILE A 77 0.74 0.64 2.95
CA ILE A 77 -0.69 0.38 2.93
C ILE A 77 -1.16 0.45 1.48
N LEU A 78 -1.43 -0.71 0.89
CA LEU A 78 -2.01 -0.88 -0.43
C LEU A 78 -3.48 -1.24 -0.29
N THR A 79 -4.34 -0.46 -0.93
CA THR A 79 -5.79 -0.65 -0.84
C THR A 79 -6.43 -0.49 -2.20
N ASN A 80 -7.35 -1.41 -2.49
CA ASN A 80 -8.13 -1.38 -3.72
C ASN A 80 -9.42 -0.55 -3.56
N ASN A 81 -9.64 0.09 -2.42
CA ASN A 81 -10.79 0.96 -2.21
C ASN A 81 -10.54 2.33 -2.84
N SER A 82 -11.37 2.73 -3.80
CA SER A 82 -11.25 4.02 -4.52
C SER A 82 -11.24 5.25 -3.60
N ASN A 83 -11.87 5.17 -2.41
CA ASN A 83 -11.93 6.28 -1.46
C ASN A 83 -10.69 6.38 -0.55
N ILE A 84 -9.76 5.43 -0.61
CA ILE A 84 -8.57 5.40 0.26
C ILE A 84 -7.34 5.37 -0.64
N LYS A 85 -6.42 6.30 -0.43
CA LYS A 85 -5.15 6.32 -1.16
C LYS A 85 -4.21 5.26 -0.62
N CYS A 86 -3.43 4.63 -1.50
CA CYS A 86 -2.27 3.87 -1.04
C CYS A 86 -1.27 4.82 -0.37
N GLN A 87 -0.62 4.34 0.68
CA GLN A 87 0.31 5.13 1.48
C GLN A 87 1.60 4.37 1.69
N ILE A 88 2.70 5.12 1.68
CA ILE A 88 4.01 4.66 2.12
C ILE A 88 4.56 5.67 3.13
N ALA A 89 5.23 5.17 4.15
CA ALA A 89 5.92 5.99 5.13
C ALA A 89 7.26 5.36 5.47
N LEU A 90 8.30 6.18 5.54
CA LEU A 90 9.59 5.76 6.08
C LEU A 90 9.61 6.09 7.56
N VAL A 91 9.60 5.05 8.40
CA VAL A 91 9.50 5.17 9.84
C VAL A 91 10.84 4.79 10.47
N TYR A 92 11.28 5.57 11.46
CA TYR A 92 12.47 5.26 12.23
C TYR A 92 12.16 4.13 13.22
N ASP A 93 13.00 3.11 13.21
CA ASP A 93 12.88 2.03 14.17
C ASP A 93 13.60 2.43 15.46
N GLN A 94 12.82 2.71 16.52
CA GLN A 94 13.38 3.11 17.81
C GLN A 94 14.09 1.95 18.54
N TYR A 95 14.00 0.72 18.02
CA TYR A 95 14.47 -0.50 18.69
C TYR A 95 15.42 -1.36 17.85
N ALA A 96 15.81 -0.93 16.65
CA ALA A 96 16.79 -1.61 15.80
C ALA A 96 18.24 -1.30 16.17
#